data_AF-A0AAW5ECS7-F1
#
_entry.id   AF-A0AAW5ECS7-F1
#
_cell.length_a   1.000
_cell.length_b   1.000
_cell.length_c   1.000
_cell.angle_alpha   90.00
_cell.angle_beta   90.00
_cell.angle_gamma   90.00
#
_symmetry.space_group_name_H-M   'P 1'
#
loop_
_entity.id
_entity.type
_entity.pdbx_description
1 polymer ?
#
loop_
_entity_poly.entity_id
_entity_poly.type
_entity_poly.pdbx_seq_one_letter_code
_entity_poly.pdbx_strand_id
1 'polypeptide(L)'
;AANPMDKNLHPIKILPFLVAGSSLKGDSINNKLLIKEAELSSAVFLEPSNIKTKNPPKKEEKDKINYVISGGLAREGNAKNNTLELLDGSYINMGVENIYNLKLNGAPYAVGGLAIFGDAIGNSLLAQKGSKVDIHTASFYRDMVGEFILDERITHLVGGLAYNGKVEKNKLNLNGVEFNIHAPSGLYSSFAPVHIAGAFVDGNGKKAYDATKNTLVIDNFLLNLRADGKTPIFYNAIF
;
A
#
# COMPACT_ATOMS: atom_id res chain seq x y z
N ALA A 1 32.30 -5.14 -10.14
CA ALA A 1 32.16 -5.33 -11.60
C ALA A 1 30.82 -6.01 -11.87
N ALA A 2 30.02 -5.52 -12.81
CA ALA A 2 28.72 -6.13 -13.13
C ALA A 2 28.92 -7.53 -13.73
N ASN A 3 28.16 -8.51 -13.27
CA ASN A 3 28.24 -9.90 -13.71
C ASN A 3 27.86 -9.98 -15.21
N PRO A 4 28.66 -10.59 -16.10
CA PRO A 4 28.39 -10.59 -17.55
C PRO A 4 27.02 -11.18 -17.98
N MET A 5 26.31 -11.92 -17.10
CA MET A 5 24.93 -12.35 -17.32
C MET A 5 23.89 -11.21 -17.34
N ASP A 6 24.27 -10.01 -16.91
CA ASP A 6 23.35 -8.88 -16.74
C ASP A 6 23.01 -8.11 -18.03
N LYS A 7 23.67 -8.43 -19.15
CA LYS A 7 23.57 -7.65 -20.40
C LYS A 7 22.28 -7.85 -21.20
N ASN A 8 21.54 -8.94 -20.97
CA ASN A 8 20.30 -9.27 -21.70
C ASN A 8 19.03 -9.14 -20.86
N LEU A 9 19.12 -8.49 -19.70
CA LEU A 9 18.00 -8.37 -18.77
C LEU A 9 17.26 -7.06 -19.01
N HIS A 10 15.98 -7.16 -19.39
CA HIS A 10 15.13 -5.99 -19.58
C HIS A 10 14.70 -5.43 -18.21
N PRO A 11 14.85 -4.10 -17.97
CA PRO A 11 14.36 -3.49 -16.75
C PRO A 11 12.83 -3.50 -16.74
N ILE A 12 12.24 -4.06 -15.68
CA ILE A 12 10.80 -3.95 -15.44
C ILE A 12 10.51 -2.52 -14.97
N LYS A 13 9.74 -1.77 -15.75
CA LYS A 13 9.14 -0.52 -15.27
C LYS A 13 7.85 -0.87 -14.54
N ILE A 14 7.91 -0.99 -13.22
CA ILE A 14 6.72 -1.13 -12.37
C ILE A 14 6.26 0.28 -11.99
N LEU A 15 5.11 0.70 -12.51
CA LEU A 15 4.38 1.89 -12.04
C LEU A 15 2.88 1.59 -12.11
N PRO A 16 2.21 1.25 -11.00
CA PRO A 16 0.76 1.44 -10.91
C PRO A 16 0.54 2.58 -9.92
N PHE A 17 0.83 3.79 -10.39
CA PHE A 17 0.36 5.00 -9.73
C PHE A 17 -1.03 5.28 -10.28
N LEU A 18 -2.07 4.89 -9.56
CA LEU A 18 -3.42 5.36 -9.85
C LEU A 18 -3.70 6.56 -8.95
N VAL A 19 -3.48 7.76 -9.49
CA VAL A 19 -3.65 9.01 -8.75
C VAL A 19 -4.54 9.95 -9.56
N ALA A 20 -5.59 10.50 -8.94
CA ALA A 20 -6.49 11.42 -9.66
C ALA A 20 -5.84 12.79 -9.95
N GLY A 21 -4.99 13.29 -9.06
CA GLY A 21 -4.21 14.51 -9.31
C GLY A 21 -2.79 14.44 -8.77
N SER A 22 -1.80 14.72 -9.62
CA SER A 22 -0.38 14.70 -9.26
C SER A 22 0.29 16.05 -9.55
N SER A 23 1.13 16.51 -8.63
CA SER A 23 1.86 17.77 -8.76
C SER A 23 3.32 17.63 -8.31
N LEU A 24 4.20 18.40 -8.96
CA LEU A 24 5.60 18.59 -8.59
C LEU A 24 5.85 20.08 -8.38
N LYS A 25 6.38 20.46 -7.22
CA LYS A 25 6.60 21.86 -6.78
C LYS A 25 5.32 22.70 -6.76
N GLY A 26 4.21 22.05 -6.44
CA GLY A 26 2.89 22.67 -6.32
C GLY A 26 1.93 21.77 -5.55
N ASP A 27 0.76 22.29 -5.22
CA ASP A 27 -0.24 21.55 -4.44
C ASP A 27 -1.11 20.63 -5.32
N SER A 28 -1.54 19.50 -4.75
CA SER A 28 -2.61 18.64 -5.29
C SER A 28 -3.86 18.85 -4.44
N ILE A 29 -4.88 19.50 -5.00
CA ILE A 29 -6.02 20.03 -4.25
C ILE A 29 -7.35 19.55 -4.83
N ASN A 30 -8.27 19.11 -3.96
CA ASN A 30 -9.66 18.78 -4.30
C ASN A 30 -9.82 17.71 -5.40
N ASN A 31 -8.87 16.78 -5.52
CA ASN A 31 -8.98 15.66 -6.45
C ASN A 31 -9.77 14.50 -5.82
N LYS A 32 -10.48 13.75 -6.65
CA LYS A 32 -11.25 12.59 -6.20
C LYS A 32 -10.99 11.39 -7.10
N LEU A 33 -10.56 10.29 -6.51
CA LEU A 33 -10.43 8.98 -7.15
C LEU A 33 -11.56 8.07 -6.65
N LEU A 34 -12.35 7.54 -7.57
CA LEU A 34 -13.46 6.62 -7.31
C LEU A 34 -13.11 5.25 -7.90
N ILE A 35 -13.11 4.21 -7.07
CA ILE A 35 -12.96 2.82 -7.52
C ILE A 35 -14.27 2.09 -7.27
N LYS A 36 -14.87 1.56 -8.34
CA LYS A 36 -16.12 0.81 -8.31
C LYS A 36 -16.00 -0.37 -9.27
N GLU A 37 -16.48 -1.55 -8.88
CA GLU A 37 -16.55 -2.74 -9.76
C GLU A 37 -15.20 -3.03 -10.47
N ALA A 38 -14.08 -2.77 -9.79
CA ALA A 38 -12.74 -2.86 -10.37
C ALA A 38 -11.79 -3.58 -9.41
N GLU A 39 -10.94 -4.43 -9.96
CA GLU A 39 -9.83 -5.06 -9.25
C GLU A 39 -8.51 -4.36 -9.58
N LEU A 40 -7.82 -3.85 -8.57
CA LEU A 40 -6.50 -3.26 -8.69
C LEU A 40 -5.51 -4.12 -7.91
N SER A 41 -4.48 -4.62 -8.58
CA SER A 41 -3.45 -5.45 -7.96
C SER A 41 -2.07 -4.83 -8.02
N SER A 42 -1.28 -5.01 -6.96
CA SER A 42 0.16 -4.71 -6.95
C SER A 42 1.02 -5.89 -7.41
N ALA A 43 0.42 -7.06 -7.61
CA ALA A 43 1.12 -8.26 -8.06
C ALA A 43 1.30 -8.26 -9.58
N VAL A 44 2.52 -8.51 -10.06
CA VAL A 44 2.77 -8.77 -11.49
C VAL A 44 2.55 -10.26 -11.72
N PHE A 45 1.47 -10.61 -12.42
CA PHE A 45 1.04 -12.01 -12.58
C PHE A 45 1.87 -12.79 -13.61
N LEU A 46 2.69 -12.14 -14.44
CA LEU A 46 3.36 -12.79 -15.57
C LEU A 46 4.81 -12.31 -15.71
N GLU A 47 5.77 -13.17 -15.37
CA GLU A 47 7.08 -13.12 -16.01
C GLU A 47 6.90 -13.66 -17.44
N PRO A 48 7.19 -12.89 -18.51
CA PRO A 48 7.15 -13.42 -19.86
C PRO A 48 8.16 -14.58 -19.95
N SER A 49 7.70 -15.79 -20.29
CA SER A 49 8.54 -16.99 -20.35
C SER A 49 9.72 -16.88 -21.34
N ASN A 50 9.64 -15.91 -22.25
CA ASN A 50 10.64 -15.59 -23.27
C ASN A 50 11.56 -14.42 -22.91
N ILE A 51 11.34 -13.72 -21.80
CA ILE A 51 12.13 -12.54 -21.41
C ILE A 51 12.66 -12.75 -19.99
N LYS A 52 13.98 -12.86 -19.85
CA LYS A 52 14.59 -12.77 -18.53
C LYS A 52 14.45 -11.34 -18.02
N THR A 53 13.84 -11.18 -16.85
CA THR A 53 13.64 -9.87 -16.23
C THR A 53 14.47 -9.74 -14.96
N LYS A 54 14.88 -8.51 -14.61
CA LYS A 54 15.48 -8.23 -13.31
C LYS A 54 14.45 -7.66 -12.37
N ASN A 55 14.52 -8.07 -11.11
CA ASN A 55 13.88 -7.33 -10.03
C ASN A 55 14.32 -5.86 -10.10
N PRO A 56 13.39 -4.91 -9.88
CA PRO A 56 13.77 -3.51 -9.83
C PRO A 56 14.81 -3.29 -8.71
N PRO A 57 15.80 -2.41 -8.91
CA PRO A 57 16.77 -2.12 -7.86
C PRO A 57 16.10 -1.48 -6.63
N LYS A 58 16.54 -1.83 -5.41
CA LYS A 58 16.25 -1.04 -4.20
C LYS A 58 16.81 0.37 -4.42
N LYS A 59 15.96 1.40 -4.43
CA LYS A 59 16.37 2.79 -4.71
C LYS A 59 16.07 3.72 -3.53
N GLU A 60 16.58 4.95 -3.63
CA GLU A 60 16.63 6.03 -2.63
C GLU A 60 15.27 6.36 -1.97
N GLU A 61 15.28 7.16 -0.90
CA GLU A 61 14.12 7.50 -0.07
C GLU A 61 12.88 8.03 -0.84
N LYS A 62 13.09 8.74 -1.95
CA LYS A 62 12.04 9.23 -2.87
C LYS A 62 11.33 8.13 -3.69
N ASP A 63 11.94 6.94 -3.71
CA ASP A 63 11.51 5.73 -4.42
C ASP A 63 10.97 4.66 -3.44
N LYS A 64 10.78 5.00 -2.14
CA LYS A 64 10.10 4.13 -1.14
C LYS A 64 8.62 3.85 -1.50
N ILE A 65 8.08 4.59 -2.46
CA ILE A 65 6.67 4.59 -2.84
C ILE A 65 6.54 3.95 -4.22
N ASN A 66 6.39 2.61 -4.26
CA ASN A 66 6.38 1.86 -5.53
C ASN A 66 4.98 1.49 -6.02
N TYR A 67 3.97 1.54 -5.15
CA TYR A 67 2.57 1.32 -5.51
C TYR A 67 1.67 2.25 -4.72
N VAL A 68 0.96 3.15 -5.41
CA VAL A 68 0.06 4.12 -4.77
C VAL A 68 -1.24 4.21 -5.54
N ILE A 69 -2.32 4.01 -4.80
CA ILE A 69 -3.68 4.41 -5.18
C ILE A 69 -4.00 5.63 -4.33
N SER A 70 -4.25 6.79 -4.94
CA SER A 70 -4.51 8.01 -4.17
C SER A 70 -5.47 8.98 -4.82
N GLY A 71 -6.22 9.72 -4.01
CA GLY A 71 -6.94 10.91 -4.48
C GLY A 71 -5.99 11.97 -5.00
N GLY A 72 -4.86 12.20 -4.32
CA GLY A 72 -3.88 13.21 -4.72
C GLY A 72 -2.44 12.90 -4.30
N LEU A 73 -1.48 13.33 -5.11
CA LEU A 73 -0.05 13.27 -4.85
C LEU A 73 0.57 14.65 -5.05
N ALA A 74 1.31 15.14 -4.06
CA ALA A 74 2.13 16.33 -4.18
C ALA A 74 3.59 16.03 -3.82
N ARG A 75 4.53 16.45 -4.66
CA ARG A 75 5.97 16.40 -4.41
C ARG A 75 6.48 17.82 -4.27
N GLU A 76 7.17 18.14 -3.18
CA GLU A 76 7.61 19.51 -2.86
C GLU A 76 6.42 20.50 -2.85
N GLY A 77 5.28 20.04 -2.33
CA GLY A 77 4.01 20.76 -2.26
C GLY A 77 3.02 19.98 -1.40
N ASN A 78 1.81 20.52 -1.20
CA ASN A 78 0.84 19.95 -0.27
C ASN A 78 -0.24 19.13 -0.96
N ALA A 79 -0.68 18.04 -0.32
CA ALA A 79 -1.89 17.32 -0.70
C ALA A 79 -3.05 17.81 0.18
N LYS A 80 -4.04 18.48 -0.42
CA LYS A 80 -5.14 19.12 0.31
C LYS A 80 -6.51 18.62 -0.15
N ASN A 81 -7.33 18.16 0.78
CA ASN A 81 -8.74 17.81 0.55
C ASN A 81 -8.96 16.79 -0.59
N ASN A 82 -7.99 15.92 -0.84
CA ASN A 82 -8.16 14.88 -1.85
C ASN A 82 -8.90 13.69 -1.24
N THR A 83 -9.64 12.96 -2.08
CA THR A 83 -10.43 11.81 -1.64
C THR A 83 -10.13 10.58 -2.48
N LEU A 84 -9.86 9.46 -1.83
CA LEU A 84 -9.96 8.13 -2.41
C LEU A 84 -11.20 7.44 -1.84
N GLU A 85 -12.07 6.95 -2.71
CA GLU A 85 -13.29 6.24 -2.32
C GLU A 85 -13.33 4.85 -2.96
N LEU A 86 -13.42 3.83 -2.12
CA LEU A 86 -13.60 2.43 -2.50
C LEU A 86 -15.09 2.09 -2.32
N LEU A 87 -15.76 1.86 -3.44
CA LEU A 87 -17.20 1.59 -3.49
C LEU A 87 -17.47 0.09 -3.64
N ASP A 88 -18.75 -0.27 -3.64
CA ASP A 88 -19.21 -1.64 -3.87
C ASP A 88 -18.58 -2.26 -5.13
N GLY A 89 -18.16 -3.52 -5.01
CA GLY A 89 -17.47 -4.27 -6.06
C GLY A 89 -16.01 -3.86 -6.30
N SER A 90 -15.46 -2.87 -5.59
CA SER A 90 -14.02 -2.59 -5.65
C SER A 90 -13.23 -3.65 -4.90
N TYR A 91 -12.10 -4.08 -5.46
CA TYR A 91 -11.18 -5.01 -4.84
C TYR A 91 -9.75 -4.53 -4.98
N ILE A 92 -9.13 -4.21 -3.84
CA ILE A 92 -7.75 -3.76 -3.77
C ILE A 92 -6.88 -4.93 -3.31
N ASN A 93 -6.23 -5.58 -4.27
CA ASN A 93 -5.39 -6.74 -4.05
C ASN A 93 -3.92 -6.32 -3.90
N MET A 94 -3.56 -5.90 -2.69
CA MET A 94 -2.26 -5.30 -2.38
C MET A 94 -1.39 -6.20 -1.53
N GLY A 95 -0.12 -6.29 -1.92
CA GLY A 95 0.88 -7.16 -1.33
C GLY A 95 1.40 -8.20 -2.33
N VAL A 96 2.49 -8.88 -1.97
CA VAL A 96 3.06 -9.99 -2.74
C VAL A 96 3.58 -11.02 -1.76
N GLU A 97 3.08 -12.25 -1.90
CA GLU A 97 3.75 -13.39 -1.31
C GLU A 97 5.14 -13.58 -1.94
N ASN A 98 6.17 -13.82 -1.15
CA ASN A 98 7.55 -13.95 -1.65
C ASN A 98 7.76 -15.21 -2.55
N ILE A 99 6.69 -15.95 -2.86
CA ILE A 99 6.67 -17.09 -3.79
C ILE A 99 6.39 -16.70 -5.25
N TYR A 100 5.94 -15.46 -5.52
CA TYR A 100 5.80 -14.98 -6.88
C TYR A 100 7.20 -14.71 -7.48
N ASN A 101 7.39 -15.03 -8.76
CA ASN A 101 8.68 -14.89 -9.45
C ASN A 101 9.21 -13.43 -9.48
N LEU A 102 8.37 -12.44 -9.18
CA LEU A 102 8.71 -11.02 -9.13
C LEU A 102 8.50 -10.45 -7.74
N LYS A 103 9.56 -9.87 -7.16
CA LYS A 103 9.50 -9.21 -5.86
C LYS A 103 8.83 -7.84 -5.99
N LEU A 104 7.90 -7.51 -5.09
CA LEU A 104 7.52 -6.12 -4.86
C LEU A 104 8.76 -5.30 -4.51
N ASN A 105 8.93 -4.16 -5.18
CA ASN A 105 10.03 -3.24 -4.91
C ASN A 105 9.71 -2.20 -3.82
N GLY A 106 8.53 -2.23 -3.21
CA GLY A 106 8.16 -1.37 -2.09
C GLY A 106 6.77 -1.69 -1.54
N ALA A 107 6.38 -0.94 -0.51
CA ALA A 107 5.10 -1.14 0.16
C ALA A 107 3.92 -0.63 -0.69
N PRO A 108 2.77 -1.32 -0.69
CA PRO A 108 1.56 -0.86 -1.36
C PRO A 108 0.73 0.08 -0.50
N TYR A 109 0.33 1.21 -1.07
CA TYR A 109 -0.42 2.26 -0.39
C TYR A 109 -1.76 2.55 -1.09
N ALA A 110 -2.84 2.58 -0.30
CA ALA A 110 -4.07 3.30 -0.64
C ALA A 110 -4.23 4.48 0.32
N VAL A 111 -4.25 5.69 -0.23
CA VAL A 111 -4.19 6.92 0.57
C VAL A 111 -5.21 7.95 0.09
N GLY A 112 -5.84 8.70 0.98
CA GLY A 112 -6.67 9.84 0.56
C GLY A 112 -5.86 10.91 -0.17
N GLY A 113 -4.69 11.26 0.39
CA GLY A 113 -3.71 12.16 -0.22
C GLY A 113 -2.30 11.97 0.35
N LEU A 114 -1.30 12.13 -0.51
CA LEU A 114 0.10 11.89 -0.22
C LEU A 114 0.94 13.13 -0.54
N ALA A 115 1.73 13.59 0.43
CA ALA A 115 2.70 14.66 0.24
C ALA A 115 4.13 14.16 0.50
N ILE A 116 5.08 14.54 -0.35
CA ILE A 116 6.51 14.29 -0.16
C ILE A 116 7.21 15.64 -0.04
N PHE A 117 7.86 15.90 1.08
CA PHE A 117 8.43 17.21 1.43
C PHE A 117 7.37 18.33 1.42
N GLY A 118 6.19 18.02 1.97
CA GLY A 118 5.05 18.92 2.10
C GLY A 118 3.98 18.30 2.98
N ASP A 119 2.88 19.01 3.18
CA ASP A 119 1.86 18.61 4.16
C ASP A 119 0.69 17.85 3.53
N ALA A 120 0.11 16.90 4.26
CA ALA A 120 -1.14 16.25 3.90
C ALA A 120 -2.27 16.76 4.82
N ILE A 121 -3.21 17.52 4.26
CA ILE A 121 -4.22 18.25 5.02
C ILE A 121 -5.63 17.93 4.50
N GLY A 122 -6.52 17.48 5.37
CA GLY A 122 -7.94 17.30 5.02
C GLY A 122 -8.24 16.18 4.04
N ASN A 123 -7.28 15.29 3.74
CA ASN A 123 -7.49 14.22 2.78
C ASN A 123 -8.29 13.08 3.39
N SER A 124 -9.00 12.32 2.55
CA SER A 124 -9.89 11.25 3.01
C SER A 124 -9.70 9.96 2.21
N LEU A 125 -9.58 8.84 2.91
CA LEU A 125 -9.81 7.51 2.35
C LEU A 125 -11.13 6.97 2.92
N LEU A 126 -12.08 6.66 2.04
CA LEU A 126 -13.41 6.17 2.38
C LEU A 126 -13.60 4.79 1.75
N ALA A 127 -13.59 3.73 2.55
CA ALA A 127 -13.95 2.39 2.11
C ALA A 127 -15.39 2.09 2.55
N GLN A 128 -16.27 1.88 1.58
CA GLN A 128 -17.70 1.67 1.80
C GLN A 128 -18.05 0.18 1.74
N LYS A 129 -19.28 -0.13 2.17
CA LYS A 129 -19.80 -1.49 2.18
C LYS A 129 -19.72 -2.12 0.79
N GLY A 130 -19.23 -3.35 0.73
CA GLY A 130 -19.06 -4.09 -0.52
C GLY A 130 -17.71 -3.86 -1.21
N SER A 131 -16.88 -2.96 -0.71
CA SER A 131 -15.46 -2.90 -1.08
C SER A 131 -14.65 -3.99 -0.35
N LYS A 132 -13.57 -4.43 -0.99
CA LYS A 132 -12.68 -5.48 -0.49
C LYS A 132 -11.22 -5.05 -0.55
N VAL A 133 -10.44 -5.44 0.45
CA VAL A 133 -8.98 -5.26 0.48
C VAL A 133 -8.32 -6.61 0.79
N ASP A 134 -7.47 -7.09 -0.11
CA ASP A 134 -6.59 -8.24 0.14
C ASP A 134 -5.33 -7.77 0.86
N ILE A 135 -4.96 -8.48 1.92
CA ILE A 135 -3.72 -8.26 2.67
C ILE A 135 -2.90 -9.54 2.56
N HIS A 136 -1.82 -9.48 1.78
CA HIS A 136 -0.90 -10.61 1.66
C HIS A 136 -0.04 -10.75 2.92
N THR A 137 0.18 -12.00 3.31
CA THR A 137 1.11 -12.28 4.41
C THR A 137 2.52 -11.86 4.03
N ALA A 138 3.18 -11.15 4.93
CA ALA A 138 4.53 -10.67 4.74
C ALA A 138 5.51 -11.67 5.39
N SER A 139 6.54 -12.09 4.66
CA SER A 139 7.58 -12.93 5.25
C SER A 139 8.39 -12.11 6.26
N PHE A 140 8.67 -12.66 7.44
CA PHE A 140 9.71 -12.13 8.31
C PHE A 140 11.05 -12.77 7.94
N TYR A 141 12.14 -12.03 8.09
CA TYR A 141 13.47 -12.63 8.14
C TYR A 141 14.09 -12.39 9.50
N ARG A 142 14.88 -13.34 9.98
CA ARG A 142 15.71 -13.12 11.16
C ARG A 142 16.98 -12.42 10.74
N ASP A 143 17.37 -11.39 11.48
CA ASP A 143 18.68 -10.79 11.31
C ASP A 143 19.80 -11.67 11.90
N MET A 144 21.04 -11.19 11.83
CA MET A 144 22.21 -11.93 12.32
C MET A 144 22.21 -12.17 13.84
N VAL A 145 21.36 -11.47 14.60
CA VAL A 145 21.19 -11.65 16.06
C VAL A 145 19.89 -12.36 16.42
N GLY A 146 19.11 -12.78 15.43
CA GLY A 146 17.91 -13.61 15.60
C GLY A 146 16.60 -12.83 15.76
N GLU A 147 16.65 -11.50 15.65
CA GLU A 147 15.48 -10.61 15.73
C GLU A 147 14.62 -10.73 14.48
N PHE A 148 13.30 -10.76 14.68
CA PHE A 148 12.35 -10.78 13.58
C PHE A 148 12.29 -9.39 12.93
N ILE A 149 12.80 -9.29 11.72
CA ILE A 149 12.60 -8.12 10.88
C ILE A 149 11.38 -8.36 10.00
N LEU A 150 10.35 -7.55 10.23
CA LEU A 150 9.19 -7.48 9.36
C LEU A 150 9.62 -6.92 8.00
N ASP A 151 9.13 -7.56 6.95
CA ASP A 151 9.22 -7.00 5.63
C ASP A 151 8.36 -5.73 5.55
N GLU A 152 9.00 -4.60 5.27
CA GLU A 152 8.37 -3.27 5.19
C GLU A 152 7.31 -3.17 4.09
N ARG A 153 7.18 -4.20 3.23
CA ARG A 153 6.18 -4.29 2.14
C ARG A 153 4.76 -4.61 2.65
N ILE A 154 4.37 -4.00 3.76
CA ILE A 154 3.05 -4.17 4.37
C ILE A 154 2.00 -3.32 3.64
N THR A 155 0.73 -3.71 3.67
CA THR A 155 -0.34 -2.91 3.07
C THR A 155 -0.64 -1.69 3.94
N HIS A 156 -0.73 -0.51 3.31
CA HIS A 156 -1.04 0.75 3.97
C HIS A 156 -2.40 1.31 3.51
N LEU A 157 -3.31 1.53 4.46
CA LEU A 157 -4.56 2.24 4.27
C LEU A 157 -4.54 3.49 5.16
N VAL A 158 -4.43 4.67 4.54
CA VAL A 158 -4.19 5.91 5.29
C VAL A 158 -5.06 7.06 4.78
N GLY A 159 -5.67 7.83 5.68
CA GLY A 159 -6.42 9.03 5.27
C GLY A 159 -5.54 10.10 4.61
N GLY A 160 -4.39 10.40 5.21
CA GLY A 160 -3.35 11.25 4.62
C GLY A 160 -1.94 10.87 5.07
N LEU A 161 -0.99 10.92 4.15
CA LEU A 161 0.41 10.54 4.37
C LEU A 161 1.32 11.70 4.00
N ALA A 162 2.25 12.04 4.89
CA ALA A 162 3.30 13.02 4.60
C ALA A 162 4.69 12.43 4.88
N TYR A 163 5.56 12.50 3.89
CA TYR A 163 7.00 12.31 4.10
C TYR A 163 7.62 13.66 4.39
N ASN A 164 8.23 13.80 5.57
CA ASN A 164 8.87 15.04 6.02
C ASN A 164 7.93 16.26 5.96
N GLY A 165 6.68 16.08 6.39
CA GLY A 165 5.68 17.13 6.50
C GLY A 165 4.66 16.79 7.57
N LYS A 166 3.80 17.75 7.93
CA LYS A 166 2.74 17.51 8.91
C LYS A 166 1.53 16.84 8.26
N VAL A 167 0.75 16.17 9.11
CA VAL A 167 -0.57 15.65 8.74
C VAL A 167 -1.66 16.25 9.62
N GLU A 168 -2.64 16.89 9.01
CA GLU A 168 -3.71 17.58 9.73
C GLU A 168 -5.08 17.27 9.15
N LYS A 169 -6.07 16.97 10.01
CA LYS A 169 -7.49 16.81 9.62
C LYS A 169 -7.77 15.74 8.55
N ASN A 170 -6.88 14.78 8.36
CA ASN A 170 -7.12 13.68 7.43
C ASN A 170 -8.04 12.63 8.05
N LYS A 171 -8.73 11.87 7.22
CA LYS A 171 -9.73 10.90 7.65
C LYS A 171 -9.55 9.57 6.94
N LEU A 172 -9.58 8.49 7.71
CA LEU A 172 -9.86 7.15 7.20
C LEU A 172 -11.22 6.72 7.73
N ASN A 173 -12.12 6.33 6.83
CA ASN A 173 -13.40 5.71 7.18
C ASN A 173 -13.49 4.32 6.55
N LEU A 174 -13.59 3.30 7.40
CA LEU A 174 -13.83 1.92 7.01
C LEU A 174 -15.25 1.57 7.43
N ASN A 175 -16.16 1.49 6.46
CA ASN A 175 -17.57 1.24 6.71
C ASN A 175 -18.04 -0.03 5.99
N GLY A 176 -18.10 -1.17 6.68
CA GLY A 176 -18.55 -2.44 6.10
C GLY A 176 -17.63 -3.01 5.01
N VAL A 177 -16.34 -2.64 5.04
CA VAL A 177 -15.29 -3.16 4.15
C VAL A 177 -14.91 -4.59 4.55
N GLU A 178 -14.62 -5.42 3.55
CA GLU A 178 -14.11 -6.78 3.75
C GLU A 178 -12.59 -6.82 3.59
N PHE A 179 -11.90 -7.26 4.64
CA PHE A 179 -10.48 -7.55 4.62
C PHE A 179 -10.26 -9.05 4.43
N ASN A 180 -9.60 -9.40 3.34
CA ASN A 180 -9.20 -10.77 3.04
C ASN A 180 -7.75 -10.94 3.44
N ILE A 181 -7.50 -11.73 4.47
CA ILE A 181 -6.14 -12.16 4.81
C ILE A 181 -5.78 -13.26 3.83
N HIS A 182 -4.74 -13.02 3.04
CA HIS A 182 -4.26 -13.95 2.04
C HIS A 182 -3.06 -14.74 2.60
N ALA A 183 -3.28 -16.03 2.84
CA ALA A 183 -2.30 -16.94 3.39
C ALA A 183 -1.82 -17.99 2.38
N PRO A 184 -0.53 -18.36 2.40
CA PRO A 184 -0.01 -19.45 1.59
C PRO A 184 -0.67 -20.77 1.96
N SER A 185 -0.82 -21.65 0.97
CA SER A 185 -1.33 -23.00 1.20
C SER A 185 -0.41 -23.82 2.11
N GLY A 186 -0.99 -24.70 2.93
CA GLY A 186 -0.24 -25.68 3.73
C GLY A 186 0.37 -25.17 5.04
N LEU A 187 0.17 -23.91 5.41
CA LEU A 187 0.61 -23.36 6.70
C LEU A 187 -0.43 -23.57 7.81
N TYR A 188 0.04 -23.95 9.00
CA TYR A 188 -0.80 -24.10 10.20
C TYR A 188 -1.26 -22.74 10.76
N SER A 189 -0.48 -21.69 10.55
CA SER A 189 -0.82 -20.31 10.90
C SER A 189 -0.06 -19.35 9.99
N SER A 190 -0.60 -18.15 9.79
CA SER A 190 0.06 -17.08 9.05
C SER A 190 -0.24 -15.73 9.67
N PHE A 191 0.59 -14.73 9.35
CA PHE A 191 0.46 -13.37 9.86
C PHE A 191 0.62 -12.37 8.71
N ALA A 192 -0.31 -11.40 8.65
CA ALA A 192 -0.33 -10.37 7.64
C ALA A 192 -0.38 -8.99 8.32
N PRO A 193 0.76 -8.29 8.44
CA PRO A 193 0.77 -6.96 8.99
C PRO A 193 0.09 -5.97 8.02
N VAL A 194 -0.73 -5.08 8.57
CA VAL A 194 -1.38 -3.99 7.84
C VAL A 194 -1.27 -2.70 8.65
N HIS A 195 -1.03 -1.60 7.97
CA HIS A 195 -1.02 -0.27 8.56
C HIS A 195 -2.33 0.46 8.23
N ILE A 196 -3.17 0.67 9.24
CA ILE A 196 -4.46 1.36 9.13
C ILE A 196 -4.43 2.60 10.01
N ALA A 197 -4.51 3.80 9.40
CA ALA A 197 -4.41 5.05 10.17
C ALA A 197 -5.23 6.21 9.55
N GLY A 198 -5.76 7.10 10.39
CA GLY A 198 -6.36 8.35 9.92
C GLY A 198 -5.34 9.25 9.22
N ALA A 199 -4.10 9.26 9.70
CA ALA A 199 -2.96 9.86 9.03
C ALA A 199 -1.64 9.29 9.53
N PHE A 200 -0.57 9.46 8.76
CA PHE A 200 0.78 9.07 9.16
C PHE A 200 1.83 10.09 8.69
N VAL A 201 2.84 10.33 9.53
CA VAL A 201 4.03 11.08 9.17
C VAL A 201 5.22 10.15 9.15
N ASP A 202 5.91 10.09 8.01
CA ASP A 202 7.24 9.50 7.91
C ASP A 202 8.29 10.62 7.94
N GLY A 203 8.88 10.83 9.11
CA GLY A 203 9.87 11.88 9.35
C GLY A 203 11.30 11.35 9.34
N ASN A 204 12.23 12.10 8.75
CA ASN A 204 13.66 11.76 8.69
C ASN A 204 14.45 12.06 9.99
N GLY A 205 13.76 12.35 11.10
CA GLY A 205 14.37 12.66 12.40
C GLY A 205 15.07 14.03 12.51
N LYS A 206 15.19 14.82 11.44
CA LYS A 206 15.85 16.14 11.46
C LYS A 206 14.97 17.26 12.02
N LYS A 207 13.66 17.05 11.98
CA LYS A 207 12.65 18.02 12.43
C LYS A 207 11.44 17.25 12.96
N ALA A 208 10.81 17.78 14.00
CA ALA A 208 9.53 17.29 14.49
C ALA A 208 8.40 17.71 13.52
N TYR A 209 7.47 16.78 13.28
CA TYR A 209 6.31 17.00 12.44
C TYR A 209 5.06 16.56 13.21
N ASP A 210 4.00 17.35 13.09
CA ASP A 210 2.79 17.14 13.85
C ASP A 210 1.77 16.26 13.12
N ALA A 211 1.10 15.40 13.87
CA ALA A 211 -0.10 14.70 13.45
C ALA A 211 -1.30 15.18 14.29
N THR A 212 -2.12 16.08 13.73
CA THR A 212 -3.19 16.75 14.50
C THR A 212 -4.57 16.58 13.88
N LYS A 213 -5.58 16.37 14.74
CA LYS A 213 -7.00 16.34 14.34
C LYS A 213 -7.36 15.31 13.26
N ASN A 214 -6.55 14.26 13.08
CA ASN A 214 -6.85 13.20 12.14
C ASN A 214 -7.87 12.23 12.75
N THR A 215 -8.66 11.54 11.93
CA THR A 215 -9.72 10.65 12.38
C THR A 215 -9.63 9.30 11.70
N LEU A 216 -9.70 8.23 12.50
CA LEU A 216 -9.95 6.87 12.03
C LEU A 216 -11.34 6.47 12.51
N VAL A 217 -12.22 6.11 11.59
CA VAL A 217 -13.54 5.53 11.88
C VAL A 217 -13.54 4.12 11.33
N ILE A 218 -13.89 3.17 12.20
CA ILE A 218 -14.13 1.77 11.83
C ILE A 218 -15.56 1.47 12.25
N ASP A 219 -16.44 1.36 11.26
CA ASP A 219 -17.84 1.03 11.42
C ASP A 219 -18.12 -0.27 10.67
N ASN A 220 -18.19 -1.37 11.40
CA ASN A 220 -18.30 -2.73 10.87
C ASN A 220 -17.09 -3.18 10.02
N PHE A 221 -16.35 -4.16 10.55
CA PHE A 221 -15.14 -4.71 9.94
C PHE A 221 -15.37 -6.20 9.67
N LEU A 222 -15.33 -6.60 8.40
CA LEU A 222 -15.47 -8.00 8.00
C LEU A 222 -14.08 -8.56 7.74
N LEU A 223 -13.70 -9.58 8.49
CA LEU A 223 -12.45 -10.28 8.28
C LEU A 223 -12.73 -11.65 7.67
N ASN A 224 -12.01 -11.97 6.61
CA ASN A 224 -12.14 -13.22 5.90
C ASN A 224 -10.75 -13.80 5.58
N LEU A 225 -10.69 -15.11 5.33
CA LEU A 225 -9.47 -15.81 5.01
C LEU A 225 -9.53 -16.33 3.58
N ARG A 226 -8.51 -16.01 2.81
CA ARG A 226 -8.22 -16.60 1.51
C ARG A 226 -6.93 -17.40 1.63
N ALA A 227 -6.96 -18.69 1.30
CA ALA A 227 -5.75 -19.49 1.18
C ALA A 227 -5.53 -19.87 -0.28
N ASP A 228 -4.27 -19.98 -0.70
CA ASP A 228 -3.95 -20.59 -1.98
C ASP A 228 -4.52 -22.02 -2.06
N GLY A 229 -5.24 -22.32 -3.13
CA GLY A 229 -5.94 -23.60 -3.29
C GLY A 229 -7.30 -23.65 -2.56
N LYS A 230 -7.57 -24.73 -1.81
CA LYS A 230 -8.83 -24.88 -1.07
C LYS A 230 -8.67 -24.28 0.33
N THR A 231 -9.38 -23.20 0.62
CA THR A 231 -9.50 -22.66 1.98
C THR A 231 -9.98 -23.77 2.93
N PRO A 232 -9.18 -24.15 3.94
CA PRO A 232 -9.60 -25.24 4.83
C PRO A 232 -10.70 -24.74 5.78
N ILE A 233 -11.70 -25.61 6.02
CA ILE A 233 -12.99 -25.27 6.66
C ILE A 233 -12.84 -24.84 8.13
N PHE A 234 -11.68 -25.08 8.74
CA PHE A 234 -11.40 -24.86 10.16
C PHE A 234 -10.46 -23.68 10.42
N TYR A 235 -10.02 -22.96 9.39
CA TYR A 235 -9.21 -21.76 9.58
C TYR A 235 -10.11 -20.53 9.62
N ASN A 236 -9.82 -19.66 10.60
CA ASN A 236 -10.41 -18.35 10.70
C ASN A 236 -9.29 -17.31 10.67
N ALA A 237 -9.54 -16.20 9.99
CA ALA A 237 -8.73 -15.02 10.18
C ALA A 237 -9.14 -14.36 11.51
N ILE A 238 -8.16 -13.82 12.23
CA ILE A 238 -8.34 -13.06 13.47
C ILE A 238 -7.56 -11.74 13.34
N PHE A 239 -8.13 -10.64 13.83
CA PHE A 239 -7.52 -9.31 13.83
C PHE A 239 -6.94 -8.99 15.20
#